data_AF-A0A967PAJ3-F1
#
_entry.id   AF-A0A967PAJ3-F1
#
_cell.length_a   1.000
_cell.length_b   1.000
_cell.length_c   1.000
_cell.angle_alpha   90.00
_cell.angle_beta   90.00
_cell.angle_gamma   90.00
#
_symmetry.space_group_name_H-M   'P 1'
#
loop_
_entity.id
_entity.type
_entity.pdbx_description
1 polymer ?
#
loop_
_entity_poly.entity_id
_entity_poly.type
_entity_poly.pdbx_seq_one_letter_code
_entity_poly.pdbx_strand_id
1 'polypeptide(L)'
;VPSQIIDDPNELVRMVSIGLRFSGDGGSISDRDYMVRNIIGADGKAGVIGVAEYIKEGDEVIITLRNPEMARDDLKDMLQNLKSEIKDPGKIRFGTYFNCCGRGSYFYGNKDIDTAYISSCFPDVPIIGFFGNSEIAPMMGKNHLFTYTGVLTLFSEA
;
A
#
# COMPACT_ATOMS: atom_id res chain seq x y z
N VAL A 1 4.13 -20.18 2.75
CA VAL A 1 5.03 -19.25 3.47
C VAL A 1 6.18 -18.93 2.53
N PRO A 2 6.49 -17.65 2.25
CA PRO A 2 7.62 -17.27 1.40
C PRO A 2 8.91 -17.96 1.84
N SER A 3 9.75 -18.40 0.90
CA SER A 3 11.00 -19.11 1.23
C SER A 3 11.91 -18.29 2.15
N GLN A 4 11.92 -16.96 1.98
CA GLN A 4 12.69 -16.04 2.82
C GLN A 4 12.38 -16.18 4.32
N ILE A 5 11.11 -16.43 4.69
CA ILE A 5 10.71 -16.61 6.09
C ILE A 5 11.14 -17.98 6.62
N ILE A 6 11.18 -18.99 5.74
CA ILE A 6 11.64 -20.35 6.09
C ILE A 6 13.16 -20.33 6.28
N ASP A 7 13.87 -19.59 5.43
CA ASP A 7 15.34 -19.50 5.41
C ASP A 7 15.87 -18.61 6.55
N ASP A 8 15.16 -17.53 6.90
CA ASP A 8 15.45 -16.68 8.05
C ASP A 8 14.16 -16.24 8.76
N PRO A 9 13.82 -16.84 9.92
CA PRO A 9 12.65 -16.44 10.71
C PRO A 9 12.65 -14.96 11.14
N ASN A 10 13.80 -14.27 11.17
CA ASN A 10 13.84 -12.83 11.47
C ASN A 10 13.22 -11.98 10.36
N GLU A 11 13.16 -12.49 9.12
CA GLU A 11 12.47 -11.81 8.02
C GLU A 11 10.95 -11.76 8.24
N LEU A 12 10.40 -12.58 9.15
CA LEU A 12 8.98 -12.58 9.47
C LEU A 12 8.51 -11.19 9.92
N VAL A 13 9.26 -10.49 10.77
CA VAL A 13 8.87 -9.14 11.25
C VAL A 13 8.93 -8.09 10.14
N ARG A 14 9.70 -8.34 9.07
CA ARG A 14 9.82 -7.45 7.91
C ARG A 14 8.75 -7.69 6.86
N MET A 15 8.22 -8.90 6.81
CA MET A 15 7.25 -9.35 5.81
C MET A 15 5.83 -9.40 6.34
N VAL A 16 5.65 -9.63 7.64
CA VAL A 16 4.34 -9.74 8.29
C VAL A 16 4.00 -8.42 8.98
N SER A 17 2.74 -8.03 8.88
CA SER A 17 2.21 -6.83 9.54
C SER A 17 0.78 -7.08 10.01
N ILE A 18 0.25 -6.15 10.80
CA ILE A 18 -1.14 -6.19 11.25
C ILE A 18 -1.96 -5.22 10.41
N GLY A 19 -3.01 -5.72 9.79
CA GLY A 19 -4.05 -4.90 9.17
C GLY A 19 -5.15 -4.61 10.17
N LEU A 20 -5.48 -3.34 10.39
CA LEU A 20 -6.63 -2.92 11.18
C LEU A 20 -7.78 -2.64 10.22
N ARG A 21 -8.83 -3.46 10.30
CA ARG A 21 -10.03 -3.25 9.48
C ARG A 21 -10.82 -2.07 10.03
N PHE A 22 -11.39 -1.30 9.13
CA PHE A 22 -12.27 -0.23 9.54
C PHE A 22 -13.66 -0.79 9.82
N SER A 23 -14.12 -0.61 11.05
CA SER A 23 -15.52 -0.85 11.39
C SER A 23 -16.33 0.39 11.01
N GLY A 24 -17.06 0.34 9.90
CA GLY A 24 -18.09 1.32 9.57
C GLY A 24 -19.43 0.96 10.19
N ASP A 25 -20.28 1.96 10.40
CA ASP A 25 -21.65 1.83 10.94
C ASP A 25 -22.61 1.16 9.92
N GLY A 26 -22.32 -0.08 9.50
CA GLY A 26 -23.24 -0.92 8.72
C GLY A 26 -23.01 -0.98 7.21
N GLY A 27 -21.84 -0.57 6.70
CA GLY A 27 -21.42 -0.83 5.31
C GLY A 27 -20.68 -2.16 5.17
N SER A 28 -20.75 -2.80 4.00
CA SER A 28 -19.91 -3.97 3.70
C SER A 28 -18.43 -3.58 3.71
N ILE A 29 -17.66 -4.11 4.64
CA ILE A 29 -16.20 -3.95 4.70
C ILE A 29 -15.62 -4.67 3.48
N SER A 30 -15.00 -3.93 2.56
CA SER A 30 -14.22 -4.54 1.48
C SER A 30 -13.00 -5.24 2.07
N ASP A 31 -12.52 -6.31 1.44
CA ASP A 31 -11.24 -6.92 1.80
C ASP A 31 -10.05 -5.95 1.62
N ARG A 32 -10.27 -4.79 1.01
CA ARG A 32 -9.27 -3.72 0.84
C ARG A 32 -9.40 -2.59 1.89
N ASP A 33 -10.40 -2.62 2.76
CA ASP A 33 -10.65 -1.57 3.76
C ASP A 33 -9.93 -1.86 5.07
N TYR A 34 -8.60 -1.73 5.04
CA TYR A 34 -7.77 -1.87 6.24
C TYR A 34 -6.52 -0.99 6.20
N MET A 35 -5.95 -0.73 7.38
CA MET A 35 -4.67 -0.03 7.54
C MET A 35 -3.58 -0.97 8.00
N VAL A 36 -2.45 -0.95 7.30
CA VAL A 36 -1.28 -1.73 7.70
C VAL A 36 -0.50 -1.03 8.81
N ARG A 37 -0.07 -1.82 9.80
CA ARG A 37 0.76 -1.42 10.94
C ARG A 37 1.87 -2.42 11.17
N ASN A 38 3.05 -1.87 11.48
CA ASN A 38 4.23 -2.67 11.77
C ASN A 38 4.09 -3.40 13.10
N ILE A 39 4.61 -4.62 13.14
CA ILE A 39 4.92 -5.30 14.39
C ILE A 39 6.22 -4.70 14.92
N ILE A 40 6.21 -4.20 16.15
CA ILE A 40 7.37 -3.55 16.80
C ILE A 40 8.07 -4.46 17.81
N GLY A 41 7.46 -5.59 18.16
CA GLY A 41 8.04 -6.59 19.04
C GLY A 41 7.09 -7.76 19.26
N ALA A 42 7.62 -8.86 19.80
CA ALA A 42 6.82 -10.01 20.21
C ALA A 42 7.48 -10.67 21.42
N ASP A 43 6.67 -11.17 22.34
CA ASP A 43 7.10 -12.04 23.44
C ASP A 43 6.29 -13.34 23.37
N GLY A 44 6.94 -14.39 22.88
CA GLY A 44 6.33 -15.71 22.74
C GLY A 44 6.02 -16.41 24.07
N LYS A 45 6.69 -16.03 25.18
CA LYS A 45 6.39 -16.60 26.51
C LYS A 45 5.13 -15.99 27.10
N ALA A 46 4.99 -14.68 26.96
CA ALA A 46 3.79 -13.96 27.40
C ALA A 46 2.63 -14.07 26.39
N GLY A 47 2.90 -14.49 25.15
CA GLY A 47 1.90 -14.61 24.09
C GLY A 47 1.43 -13.27 23.55
N VAL A 48 2.30 -12.25 23.55
CA VAL A 48 1.94 -10.87 23.16
C VAL A 48 2.72 -10.40 21.94
N ILE A 49 2.09 -9.55 21.14
CA ILE A 49 2.69 -8.87 19.98
C ILE A 49 2.48 -7.37 20.16
N GLY A 50 3.56 -6.60 20.03
CA GLY A 50 3.52 -5.15 20.00
C GLY A 50 3.24 -4.66 18.59
N VAL A 51 2.26 -3.77 18.44
CA VAL A 51 1.86 -3.17 17.15
C VAL A 51 2.05 -1.66 17.22
N ALA A 52 2.48 -1.03 16.13
CA ALA A 52 2.66 0.41 16.02
C ALA A 52 1.32 1.20 15.92
N GLU A 53 0.32 0.82 16.71
CA GLU A 53 -1.00 1.46 16.77
C GLU A 53 -1.70 1.14 18.10
N TYR A 54 -2.63 2.00 18.51
CA TYR A 54 -3.46 1.75 19.69
C TYR A 54 -4.65 0.85 19.34
N ILE A 55 -4.53 -0.44 19.66
CA ILE A 55 -5.60 -1.44 19.44
C ILE A 55 -6.50 -1.52 20.68
N LYS A 56 -7.82 -1.52 20.45
CA LYS A 56 -8.84 -1.67 21.49
C LYS A 56 -9.53 -3.03 21.39
N GLU A 57 -10.09 -3.48 22.51
CA GLU A 57 -10.98 -4.65 22.49
C GLU A 57 -12.16 -4.39 21.54
N GLY A 58 -12.41 -5.35 20.65
CA GLY A 58 -13.43 -5.26 19.60
C GLY A 58 -12.90 -4.82 18.23
N ASP A 59 -11.67 -4.33 18.12
CA ASP A 59 -11.07 -4.04 16.82
C ASP A 59 -10.85 -5.34 16.02
N GLU A 60 -11.23 -5.32 14.74
CA GLU A 60 -10.98 -6.45 13.83
C GLU A 60 -9.58 -6.31 13.22
N VAL A 61 -8.74 -7.31 13.48
CA VAL A 61 -7.37 -7.37 12.98
C VAL A 61 -7.20 -8.51 11.99
N ILE A 62 -6.40 -8.27 10.95
CA ILE A 62 -5.94 -9.28 10.00
C ILE A 62 -4.43 -9.35 10.01
N ILE A 63 -3.89 -10.52 9.67
CA ILE A 63 -2.45 -10.67 9.43
C ILE A 63 -2.21 -10.42 7.95
N THR A 64 -1.32 -9.48 7.64
CA THR A 64 -0.94 -9.15 6.27
C THR A 64 0.46 -9.63 5.98
N LEU A 65 0.69 -9.98 4.71
CA LEU A 65 1.99 -10.40 4.21
C LEU A 65 2.38 -9.48 3.06
N ARG A 66 3.61 -8.97 3.10
CA ARG A 66 4.20 -8.19 2.02
C ARG A 66 4.52 -9.12 0.85
N ASN A 67 3.66 -9.09 -0.16
CA ASN A 67 3.78 -9.90 -1.37
C ASN A 67 3.98 -9.00 -2.61
N PRO A 68 5.14 -9.07 -3.28
CA PRO A 68 5.43 -8.22 -4.44
C PRO A 68 4.61 -8.55 -5.68
N GLU A 69 4.09 -9.76 -5.82
CA GLU A 69 3.21 -10.13 -6.93
C GLU A 69 1.83 -9.50 -6.74
N MET A 70 1.24 -9.67 -5.55
CA MET A 70 -0.06 -9.08 -5.23
C MET A 70 -0.04 -7.55 -5.26
N ALA A 71 1.03 -6.92 -4.76
CA ALA A 71 1.18 -5.47 -4.82
C ALA A 71 1.25 -4.92 -6.26
N ARG A 72 1.82 -5.73 -7.17
CA ARG A 72 1.93 -5.40 -8.59
C ARG A 72 0.59 -5.57 -9.31
N ASP A 73 -0.16 -6.59 -8.97
CA ASP A 73 -1.50 -6.80 -9.54
C ASP A 73 -2.49 -5.75 -9.03
N ASP A 74 -2.44 -5.38 -7.75
CA ASP A 74 -3.22 -4.27 -7.19
C ASP A 74 -2.89 -2.92 -7.88
N LEU A 75 -1.60 -2.66 -8.17
CA LEU A 75 -1.20 -1.49 -8.96
C LEU A 75 -1.81 -1.51 -10.37
N LYS A 76 -1.77 -2.66 -11.06
CA LYS A 76 -2.37 -2.77 -12.41
C LYS A 76 -3.87 -2.53 -12.36
N ASP A 77 -4.57 -3.12 -11.40
CA ASP A 77 -6.01 -2.93 -11.21
C ASP A 77 -6.34 -1.45 -11.00
N MET A 78 -5.61 -0.78 -10.10
CA MET A 78 -5.79 0.65 -9.83
C MET A 78 -5.57 1.48 -11.10
N LEU A 79 -4.51 1.20 -11.86
CA LEU A 79 -4.20 1.91 -13.10
C LEU A 79 -5.28 1.71 -14.17
N GLN A 80 -5.83 0.50 -14.31
CA GLN A 80 -6.92 0.23 -15.26
C GLN A 80 -8.21 0.95 -14.84
N ASN A 81 -8.55 0.91 -13.56
CA ASN A 81 -9.71 1.62 -13.02
C ASN A 81 -9.58 3.13 -13.25
N LEU A 82 -8.43 3.72 -12.90
CA LEU A 82 -8.15 5.13 -13.12
C LEU A 82 -8.26 5.50 -14.60
N LYS A 83 -7.70 4.68 -15.49
CA LYS A 83 -7.80 4.90 -16.94
C LYS A 83 -9.25 4.86 -17.44
N SER A 84 -10.10 4.01 -16.86
CA SER A 84 -11.52 3.91 -17.22
C SER A 84 -12.35 5.10 -16.74
N GLU A 85 -11.95 5.76 -15.65
CA GLU A 85 -12.62 6.93 -15.08
C GLU A 85 -12.24 8.24 -15.80
N ILE A 86 -11.08 8.27 -16.46
CA ILE A 86 -10.62 9.43 -17.22
C ILE A 86 -11.42 9.57 -18.52
N LYS A 87 -12.21 10.65 -18.61
CA LYS A 87 -13.03 10.95 -19.80
C LYS A 87 -12.21 11.33 -21.03
N ASP A 88 -11.13 12.10 -20.83
CA ASP A 88 -10.28 12.60 -21.92
C ASP A 88 -8.80 12.43 -21.57
N PRO A 89 -8.21 11.25 -21.83
CA PRO A 89 -6.81 10.98 -21.52
C PRO A 89 -5.83 11.92 -22.24
N GLY A 90 -6.21 12.48 -23.39
CA GLY A 90 -5.38 13.41 -24.17
C GLY A 90 -5.21 14.78 -23.50
N LYS A 91 -6.03 15.08 -22.50
CA LYS A 91 -5.91 16.30 -21.68
C LYS A 91 -4.99 16.17 -20.49
N ILE A 92 -4.49 14.98 -20.15
CA ILE A 92 -3.53 14.82 -19.06
C ILE A 92 -2.23 15.52 -19.46
N ARG A 93 -1.70 16.38 -18.58
CA ARG A 93 -0.48 17.16 -18.83
C ARG A 93 0.71 16.69 -18.02
N PHE A 94 0.49 16.22 -16.80
CA PHE A 94 1.52 15.62 -15.96
C PHE A 94 0.87 14.81 -14.84
N GLY A 95 1.69 14.02 -14.15
CA GLY A 95 1.29 13.34 -12.92
C GLY A 95 2.34 13.46 -11.83
N THR A 96 1.90 13.25 -10.60
CA THR A 96 2.78 13.09 -9.44
C THR A 96 2.66 11.68 -8.90
N TYR A 97 3.79 11.06 -8.56
CA TYR A 97 3.80 9.75 -7.93
C TYR A 97 4.68 9.73 -6.68
N PHE A 98 4.05 9.57 -5.52
CA PHE A 98 4.74 9.45 -4.23
C PHE A 98 4.71 8.00 -3.80
N ASN A 99 5.89 7.38 -3.68
CA ASN A 99 6.00 5.95 -3.44
C ASN A 99 6.62 5.66 -2.08
N CYS A 100 6.02 4.76 -1.30
CA CYS A 100 6.63 4.33 -0.06
C CYS A 100 7.95 3.59 -0.33
N CYS A 101 9.01 3.87 0.43
CA CYS A 101 10.29 3.15 0.41
C CYS A 101 10.10 1.64 0.59
N GLY A 102 9.00 1.23 1.26
CA GLY A 102 8.60 -0.17 1.40
C GLY A 102 8.16 -0.85 0.10
N ARG A 103 8.03 -0.12 -1.01
CA ARG A 103 7.71 -0.63 -2.35
C ARG A 103 8.89 -0.48 -3.33
N GLY A 104 10.09 -0.20 -2.82
CA GLY A 104 11.29 -0.03 -3.65
C GLY A 104 11.85 -1.34 -4.20
N SER A 105 13.07 -1.26 -4.74
CA SER A 105 13.75 -2.39 -5.39
C SER A 105 13.97 -3.60 -4.49
N TYR A 106 14.18 -3.40 -3.19
CA TYR A 106 14.28 -4.50 -2.22
C TYR A 106 12.99 -5.32 -2.16
N PHE A 107 11.83 -4.65 -2.22
CA PHE A 107 10.54 -5.30 -2.14
C PHE A 107 10.21 -6.08 -3.43
N TYR A 108 10.43 -5.46 -4.59
CA TYR A 108 10.10 -6.10 -5.88
C TYR A 108 11.21 -6.98 -6.46
N GLY A 109 12.43 -6.94 -5.90
CA GLY A 109 13.63 -7.54 -6.48
C GLY A 109 14.16 -6.83 -7.74
N ASN A 110 13.47 -5.79 -8.22
CA ASN A 110 13.77 -5.06 -9.46
C ASN A 110 13.51 -3.56 -9.25
N LYS A 111 14.26 -2.73 -9.97
CA LYS A 111 14.11 -1.27 -9.92
C LYS A 111 12.88 -0.84 -10.71
N ASP A 112 12.33 0.31 -10.33
CA ASP A 112 11.38 1.09 -11.16
C ASP A 112 10.09 0.36 -11.55
N ILE A 113 9.69 -0.68 -10.81
CA ILE A 113 8.50 -1.49 -11.13
C ILE A 113 7.23 -0.64 -11.18
N ASP A 114 6.95 0.13 -10.13
CA ASP A 114 5.71 0.93 -10.08
C ASP A 114 5.69 1.98 -11.21
N THR A 115 6.79 2.69 -11.41
CA THR A 115 6.93 3.69 -12.49
C THR A 115 6.86 3.08 -13.88
N ALA A 116 7.39 1.87 -14.09
CA ALA A 116 7.30 1.18 -15.38
C ALA A 116 5.84 0.84 -15.72
N TYR A 117 5.05 0.39 -14.74
CA TYR A 117 3.61 0.15 -14.93
C TYR A 117 2.84 1.45 -15.20
N ILE A 118 3.15 2.53 -14.45
CA ILE A 118 2.52 3.84 -14.67
C ILE A 118 2.83 4.35 -16.08
N SER A 119 4.10 4.36 -16.49
CA SER A 119 4.53 4.80 -17.83
C SER A 119 3.96 3.91 -18.93
N SER A 120 3.81 2.60 -18.70
CA SER A 120 3.14 1.72 -19.67
C SER A 120 1.65 2.03 -19.82
N CYS A 121 0.99 2.51 -18.75
CA CYS A 121 -0.42 2.88 -18.80
C CYS A 121 -0.64 4.28 -19.43
N PHE A 122 0.29 5.21 -19.15
CA PHE A 122 0.26 6.61 -19.57
C PHE A 122 1.61 7.02 -20.22
N PRO A 123 1.88 6.59 -21.47
CA PRO A 123 3.22 6.70 -22.08
C PRO A 123 3.72 8.13 -22.31
N ASP A 124 2.81 9.06 -22.61
CA ASP A 124 3.15 10.45 -22.97
C ASP A 124 2.98 11.42 -21.79
N VAL A 125 2.65 10.91 -20.60
CA VAL A 125 2.42 11.74 -19.41
C VAL A 125 3.72 11.84 -18.60
N PRO A 126 4.33 13.02 -18.46
CA PRO A 126 5.47 13.19 -17.60
C PRO A 126 5.06 12.97 -16.13
N ILE A 127 5.77 12.09 -15.45
CA ILE A 127 5.57 11.79 -14.03
C ILE A 127 6.76 12.31 -13.22
N ILE A 128 6.48 13.07 -12.18
CA ILE A 128 7.47 13.51 -11.20
C ILE A 128 7.11 12.96 -9.81
N GLY A 129 8.09 12.88 -8.91
CA GLY A 129 7.81 12.35 -7.58
C GLY A 129 9.06 12.05 -6.77
N PHE A 130 8.87 11.39 -5.64
CA PHE A 130 9.94 10.93 -4.76
C PHE A 130 9.49 9.76 -3.90
N PHE A 131 10.46 9.11 -3.26
CA PHE A 131 10.21 8.07 -2.27
C PHE A 131 10.03 8.67 -0.87
N GLY A 132 8.97 8.26 -0.17
CA GLY A 132 8.67 8.64 1.21
C GLY A 132 8.54 7.43 2.14
N ASN A 133 8.34 7.65 3.44
CA ASN A 133 8.13 6.54 4.39
C ASN A 133 6.65 6.23 4.64
N SER A 134 5.75 7.15 4.28
CA SER A 134 4.32 7.04 4.58
C SER A 134 3.55 8.13 3.86
N GLU A 135 2.27 7.89 3.61
CA GLU A 135 1.36 8.84 3.01
C GLU A 135 0.26 9.23 4.01
N ILE A 136 -0.15 10.49 4.02
CA ILE A 136 -1.29 10.97 4.83
C ILE A 136 -2.47 11.18 3.88
N ALA A 137 -3.57 10.47 4.11
CA ALA A 137 -4.77 10.58 3.28
C ALA A 137 -6.05 10.48 4.13
N PRO A 138 -7.16 11.08 3.68
CA PRO A 138 -8.44 10.93 4.33
C PRO A 138 -9.04 9.54 4.06
N MET A 139 -9.55 8.89 5.10
CA MET A 139 -10.39 7.71 5.00
C MET A 139 -11.46 7.76 6.07
N MET A 140 -12.72 7.48 5.71
CA MET A 140 -13.87 7.53 6.62
C MET A 140 -13.99 8.85 7.42
N GLY A 141 -13.70 9.98 6.77
CA GLY A 141 -13.82 11.31 7.38
C GLY A 141 -12.69 11.71 8.34
N LYS A 142 -11.61 10.93 8.44
CA LYS A 142 -10.42 11.25 9.25
C LYS A 142 -9.14 11.06 8.43
N ASN A 143 -8.08 11.78 8.79
CA ASN A 143 -6.77 11.58 8.17
C ASN A 143 -6.04 10.43 8.84
N HIS A 144 -5.50 9.52 8.03
CA HIS A 144 -4.77 8.35 8.48
C HIS A 144 -3.37 8.32 7.86
N LEU A 145 -2.43 7.73 8.60
CA LEU A 145 -1.11 7.41 8.10
C LEU A 145 -1.13 6.05 7.40
N PHE A 146 -0.87 6.04 6.10
CA PHE A 146 -0.74 4.86 5.27
C PHE A 146 0.74 4.51 5.09
N THR A 147 1.00 3.21 5.07
CA THR A 147 2.34 2.64 4.86
C THR A 147 2.24 1.56 3.79
N TYR A 148 3.35 1.31 3.08
CA TYR A 148 3.40 0.34 1.97
C TYR A 148 2.47 0.68 0.80
N THR A 149 2.10 1.96 0.68
CA THR A 149 1.23 2.50 -0.36
C THR A 149 2.03 3.33 -1.38
N GLY A 150 1.39 3.64 -2.50
CA GLY A 150 1.89 4.60 -3.48
C GLY A 150 0.72 5.43 -3.99
N VAL A 151 0.92 6.74 -4.12
CA VAL A 151 -0.16 7.68 -4.48
C VAL A 151 0.16 8.28 -5.83
N LEU A 152 -0.68 7.98 -6.81
CA LEU A 152 -0.67 8.58 -8.14
C LEU A 152 -1.74 9.67 -8.22
N THR A 153 -1.35 10.84 -8.73
CA THR A 153 -2.29 11.91 -9.08
C THR A 153 -2.01 12.38 -10.49
N LEU A 154 -3.05 12.52 -11.29
CA LEU A 154 -2.97 12.98 -12.67
C LEU A 154 -3.65 14.33 -12.80
N PHE A 155 -3.00 15.25 -13.51
CA PHE A 155 -3.49 16.62 -13.70
C PHE A 155 -3.83 16.81 -15.18
N SER A 156 -5.08 17.17 -15.45
CA SER A 156 -5.57 17.46 -16.79
C SER A 156 -5.96 18.93 -16.96
N GLU A 157 -6.01 19.37 -18.21
CA GLU A 157 -6.69 20.63 -18.54
C GLU A 157 -8.19 20.54 -18.23
N ALA A 158 -8.80 21.71 -17.98
CA ALA A 158 -10.24 21.85 -17.77
C ALA A 158 -11.06 21.53 -19.03
#